data_AF-A0A6L3SWL7-F1
#
_entry.id   AF-A0A6L3SWL7-F1
#
_cell.length_a   1.000
_cell.length_b   1.000
_cell.length_c   1.000
_cell.angle_alpha   90.00
_cell.angle_beta   90.00
_cell.angle_gamma   90.00
#
_symmetry.space_group_name_H-M   'P 1'
#
loop_
_entity.id
_entity.type
_entity.pdbx_description
1 polymer ?
#
loop_
_entity_poly.entity_id
_entity_poly.type
_entity_poly.pdbx_seq_one_letter_code
_entity_poly.pdbx_strand_id
1 'polypeptide(L)'
;MRRAGRWLLRTLGAVTFLVLLNSGLLWAAGYALLSARIFDPFAVVAGNHYRRALPEEIGVTSLVAHGSDFNLLLFLVPIRQEACGGFAFRLSDETAAEIEAQGVTRLQSARVGRGYKQEREEHYYSYEPWRQTPVPASWMGDGTWAGNLACFGANARQLNTEAVFKAAREPGAYFTTGGENEVLVIPRLRLVVGTFSR
;
A
#
# COMPACT_ATOMS: atom_id res chain seq x y z
N MET A 1 71.99 -0.64 0.07
CA MET A 1 70.75 -0.09 0.70
C MET A 1 69.57 0.19 -0.27
N ARG A 2 69.36 -0.55 -1.39
CA ARG A 2 68.29 -0.21 -2.38
C ARG A 2 67.30 -1.33 -2.73
N ARG A 3 67.35 -2.50 -2.09
CA ARG A 3 66.41 -3.62 -2.34
C ARG A 3 65.24 -3.63 -1.34
N ALA A 4 65.52 -3.44 -0.04
CA ALA A 4 64.51 -3.44 1.01
C ALA A 4 63.43 -2.34 0.81
N GLY A 5 63.84 -1.11 0.46
CA GLY A 5 62.89 0.00 0.22
C GLY A 5 61.98 -0.21 -1.00
N ARG A 6 62.47 -0.89 -2.06
CA ARG A 6 61.66 -1.24 -3.24
C ARG A 6 60.65 -2.34 -2.94
N TRP A 7 60.97 -3.24 -2.01
CA TRP A 7 60.06 -4.30 -1.58
C TRP A 7 58.94 -3.71 -0.71
N LEU A 8 59.28 -2.85 0.25
CA LEU A 8 58.33 -2.13 1.11
C LEU A 8 57.35 -1.24 0.32
N LEU A 9 57.83 -0.49 -0.68
CA LEU A 9 56.97 0.34 -1.53
C LEU A 9 55.98 -0.49 -2.35
N ARG A 10 56.38 -1.67 -2.82
CA ARG A 10 55.51 -2.59 -3.58
C ARG A 10 54.47 -3.25 -2.69
N THR A 11 54.84 -3.66 -1.48
CA THR A 11 53.88 -4.26 -0.54
C THR A 11 52.88 -3.24 -0.02
N LEU A 12 53.31 -2.02 0.32
CA LEU A 12 52.41 -0.93 0.69
C LEU A 12 51.45 -0.58 -0.44
N GLY A 13 51.94 -0.43 -1.67
CA GLY A 13 51.08 -0.17 -2.84
C GLY A 13 50.05 -1.27 -3.09
N ALA A 14 50.44 -2.54 -2.94
CA ALA A 14 49.53 -3.67 -3.09
C ALA A 14 48.45 -3.70 -1.99
N VAL A 15 48.83 -3.42 -0.73
CA VAL A 15 47.89 -3.34 0.39
C VAL A 15 46.91 -2.18 0.22
N THR A 16 47.40 -0.98 -0.14
CA THR A 16 46.53 0.18 -0.40
C THR A 16 45.56 -0.08 -1.55
N PHE A 17 46.02 -0.71 -2.64
CA PHE A 17 45.16 -1.10 -3.74
C PHE A 17 44.07 -2.09 -3.31
N LEU A 18 44.42 -3.10 -2.53
CA LEU A 18 43.44 -4.07 -2.02
C LEU A 18 42.42 -3.40 -1.09
N VAL A 19 42.83 -2.49 -0.21
CA VAL A 19 41.91 -1.76 0.68
C VAL A 19 40.95 -0.91 -0.15
N LEU A 20 41.45 -0.11 -1.09
CA LEU A 20 40.62 0.74 -1.95
C LEU A 20 39.64 -0.07 -2.81
N LEU A 21 40.09 -1.19 -3.38
CA LEU A 21 39.24 -2.08 -4.17
C LEU A 21 38.12 -2.70 -3.32
N ASN A 22 38.45 -3.19 -2.12
CA ASN A 22 37.45 -3.76 -1.22
C ASN A 22 36.46 -2.71 -0.71
N SER A 23 36.94 -1.51 -0.34
CA SER A 23 36.06 -0.39 0.04
C SER A 23 35.13 0.02 -1.12
N GLY A 24 35.64 0.09 -2.35
CA GLY A 24 34.85 0.38 -3.53
C GLY A 24 33.77 -0.68 -3.81
N LEU A 25 34.12 -1.97 -3.67
CA LEU A 25 33.17 -3.08 -3.79
C LEU A 25 32.09 -3.05 -2.71
N LEU A 26 32.45 -2.73 -1.46
CA LEU A 26 31.48 -2.59 -0.37
C LEU A 26 30.53 -1.40 -0.58
N TRP A 27 31.05 -0.27 -1.06
CA TRP A 27 30.21 0.87 -1.43
C TRP A 27 29.29 0.56 -2.61
N ALA A 28 29.81 -0.11 -3.65
CA ALA A 28 29.01 -0.53 -4.80
C ALA A 28 27.94 -1.55 -4.40
N ALA A 29 28.26 -2.50 -3.52
CA ALA A 29 27.30 -3.47 -2.97
C ALA A 29 26.26 -2.78 -2.08
N GLY A 30 26.67 -1.86 -1.21
CA GLY A 30 25.75 -1.08 -0.38
C GLY A 30 24.83 -0.20 -1.22
N TYR A 31 25.36 0.49 -2.23
CA TYR A 31 24.57 1.25 -3.18
C TYR A 31 23.63 0.37 -4.00
N ALA A 32 24.10 -0.78 -4.49
CA ALA A 32 23.27 -1.74 -5.20
C ALA A 32 22.16 -2.30 -4.30
N LEU A 33 22.40 -2.54 -3.01
CA LEU A 33 21.38 -2.97 -2.05
C LEU A 33 20.37 -1.86 -1.75
N LEU A 34 20.81 -0.61 -1.65
CA LEU A 34 19.93 0.54 -1.41
C LEU A 34 19.13 0.97 -2.66
N SER A 35 19.68 0.72 -3.85
CA SER A 35 19.07 1.12 -5.14
C SER A 35 18.34 -0.01 -5.84
N ALA A 36 18.66 -1.27 -5.53
CA ALA A 36 17.81 -2.37 -5.89
C ALA A 36 16.46 -2.12 -5.23
N ARG A 37 15.41 -2.04 -6.05
CA ARG A 37 14.03 -2.24 -5.60
C ARG A 37 13.92 -3.70 -5.17
N ILE A 38 14.59 -4.04 -4.08
CA ILE A 38 14.53 -5.37 -3.48
C ILE A 38 13.09 -5.48 -3.05
N PHE A 39 12.36 -6.27 -3.82
CA PHE A 39 11.15 -6.99 -3.47
C PHE A 39 10.77 -6.70 -2.02
N ASP A 40 9.93 -5.70 -1.78
CA ASP A 40 9.47 -5.41 -0.43
C ASP A 40 8.64 -6.64 -0.02
N PRO A 41 9.19 -7.54 0.82
CA PRO A 41 8.50 -8.78 1.14
C PRO A 41 7.22 -8.47 1.92
N PHE A 42 7.19 -7.31 2.59
CA PHE A 42 6.01 -6.82 3.28
C PHE A 42 4.96 -6.28 2.31
N ALA A 43 5.33 -5.76 1.13
CA ALA A 43 4.35 -5.37 0.11
C ALA A 43 3.57 -6.57 -0.43
N VAL A 44 4.20 -7.75 -0.56
CA VAL A 44 3.50 -8.97 -0.97
C VAL A 44 2.57 -9.48 0.13
N VAL A 45 3.05 -9.50 1.38
CA VAL A 45 2.23 -9.90 2.54
C VAL A 45 1.06 -8.94 2.74
N ALA A 46 1.32 -7.63 2.68
CA ALA A 46 0.31 -6.58 2.76
C ALA A 46 -0.70 -6.68 1.60
N GLY A 47 -0.22 -6.86 0.37
CA GLY A 47 -1.07 -7.07 -0.80
C GLY A 47 -1.99 -8.27 -0.65
N ASN A 48 -1.49 -9.40 -0.13
CA ASN A 48 -2.33 -10.58 0.15
C ASN A 48 -3.34 -10.29 1.27
N HIS A 49 -2.92 -9.63 2.34
CA HIS A 49 -3.80 -9.24 3.44
C HIS A 49 -4.95 -8.34 2.96
N TYR A 50 -4.65 -7.26 2.25
CA TYR A 50 -5.67 -6.33 1.74
C TYR A 50 -6.54 -6.96 0.66
N ARG A 51 -6.00 -7.88 -0.15
CA ARG A 51 -6.82 -8.66 -1.10
C ARG A 51 -7.82 -9.56 -0.38
N ARG A 52 -7.43 -10.18 0.74
CA ARG A 52 -8.32 -10.98 1.60
C ARG A 52 -9.44 -10.14 2.23
N ALA A 53 -9.14 -8.88 2.55
CA ALA A 53 -10.12 -7.96 3.11
C ALA A 53 -11.24 -7.59 2.12
N LEU A 54 -10.97 -7.59 0.80
CA LEU A 54 -11.98 -7.26 -0.21
C LEU A 54 -12.95 -8.43 -0.49
N PRO A 55 -14.26 -8.15 -0.67
CA PRO A 55 -15.22 -9.16 -1.10
C PRO A 55 -14.85 -9.85 -2.40
N GLU A 56 -15.28 -11.11 -2.57
CA GLU A 56 -14.89 -11.94 -3.71
C GLU A 56 -15.35 -11.34 -5.04
N GLU A 57 -16.54 -10.73 -5.00
CA GLU A 57 -17.22 -10.02 -6.07
C GLU A 57 -16.40 -8.88 -6.68
N ILE A 58 -15.49 -8.28 -5.91
CA ILE A 58 -14.61 -7.20 -6.36
C ILE A 58 -13.31 -7.82 -6.87
N GLY A 59 -13.31 -8.24 -8.15
CA GLY A 59 -12.13 -8.77 -8.81
C GLY A 59 -11.00 -7.73 -8.90
N VAL A 60 -9.84 -8.05 -8.33
CA VAL A 60 -8.64 -7.19 -8.32
C VAL A 60 -7.44 -7.90 -8.92
N THR A 61 -6.60 -7.14 -9.62
CA THR A 61 -5.42 -7.66 -10.35
C THR A 61 -4.12 -7.35 -9.61
N SER A 62 -3.74 -6.08 -9.52
CA SER A 62 -2.46 -5.64 -8.96
C SER A 62 -2.65 -4.59 -7.86
N LEU A 63 -1.81 -4.66 -6.82
CA LEU A 63 -1.70 -3.58 -5.84
C LEU A 63 -1.06 -2.37 -6.51
N VAL A 64 -1.73 -1.21 -6.43
CA VAL A 64 -1.30 0.06 -7.02
C VAL A 64 -0.58 0.90 -5.98
N ALA A 65 -1.10 0.96 -4.77
CA ALA A 65 -0.50 1.68 -3.66
C ALA A 65 -0.94 1.06 -2.34
N HIS A 66 -0.10 1.16 -1.31
CA HIS A 66 -0.48 0.88 0.07
C HIS A 66 0.42 1.68 1.00
N GLY A 67 -0.03 1.91 2.22
CA GLY A 67 0.81 2.48 3.25
C GLY A 67 0.09 2.55 4.59
N SER A 68 0.88 2.72 5.63
CA SER A 68 0.41 3.00 6.97
C SER A 68 1.44 3.85 7.70
N ASP A 69 1.00 4.50 8.77
CA ASP A 69 1.88 5.21 9.72
C ASP A 69 2.58 4.26 10.71
N PHE A 70 2.32 2.96 10.60
CA PHE A 70 2.90 1.95 11.48
C PHE A 70 4.43 1.92 11.36
N ASN A 71 5.07 2.09 12.51
CA ASN A 71 6.51 2.14 12.66
C ASN A 71 6.92 1.22 13.82
N LEU A 72 7.95 0.39 13.63
CA LEU A 72 8.47 -0.51 14.67
C LEU A 72 8.93 0.22 15.95
N LEU A 73 9.35 1.48 15.83
CA LEU A 73 9.70 2.31 16.99
C LEU A 73 8.47 2.68 17.84
N LEU A 74 7.24 2.60 17.32
CA LEU A 74 6.02 2.80 18.11
C LEU A 74 5.88 1.74 19.22
N PHE A 75 6.49 0.57 19.08
CA PHE A 75 6.56 -0.41 20.18
C PHE A 75 7.45 0.04 21.36
N LEU A 76 8.30 1.03 21.16
CA LEU A 76 9.20 1.58 22.19
C LEU A 76 8.60 2.80 22.89
N VAL A 77 7.46 3.32 22.41
CA VAL A 77 6.80 4.50 22.99
C VAL A 77 5.55 4.05 23.75
N PRO A 78 5.32 4.51 25.00
CA PRO A 78 4.17 4.07 25.80
C PRO A 78 2.80 4.61 25.30
N ILE A 79 2.79 5.47 24.29
CA ILE A 79 1.57 6.02 23.67
C ILE A 79 1.33 5.30 22.36
N ARG A 80 0.29 4.46 22.30
CA ARG A 80 -0.18 3.86 21.04
C ARG A 80 -1.06 4.88 20.33
N GLN A 81 -0.56 5.48 19.24
CA GLN A 81 -1.42 6.17 18.30
C GLN A 81 -2.25 5.13 17.53
N GLU A 82 -3.49 5.47 17.20
CA GLU A 82 -4.30 4.65 16.30
C GLU A 82 -3.56 4.57 14.95
N ALA A 83 -3.26 3.35 14.49
CA ALA A 83 -2.59 3.12 13.22
C ALA A 83 -3.56 3.43 12.08
N CYS A 84 -3.17 4.36 11.21
CA CYS A 84 -3.93 4.72 10.03
C CYS A 84 -3.25 4.21 8.76
N GLY A 85 -4.03 3.98 7.71
CA GLY A 85 -3.48 3.55 6.45
C GLY A 85 -4.52 3.17 5.42
N GLY A 86 -4.05 2.45 4.40
CA GLY A 86 -4.93 1.85 3.43
C GLY A 86 -4.19 1.23 2.24
N PHE A 87 -4.99 0.94 1.22
CA PHE A 87 -4.56 0.27 0.00
C PHE A 87 -5.35 0.75 -1.21
N ALA A 88 -4.76 0.59 -2.38
CA ALA A 88 -5.42 0.77 -3.66
C ALA A 88 -5.07 -0.42 -4.56
N PHE A 89 -6.09 -1.07 -5.13
CA PHE A 89 -5.92 -2.11 -6.14
C PHE A 89 -6.49 -1.66 -7.48
N ARG A 90 -5.92 -2.21 -8.54
CA ARG A 90 -6.53 -2.20 -9.86
C ARG A 90 -7.65 -3.25 -9.91
N LEU A 91 -8.84 -2.82 -10.31
CA LEU A 91 -9.94 -3.73 -10.66
C LEU A 91 -9.59 -4.54 -11.91
N SER A 92 -10.11 -5.76 -12.03
CA SER A 92 -10.11 -6.42 -13.33
C SER A 92 -11.00 -5.65 -14.31
N ASP A 93 -10.67 -5.72 -15.61
CA ASP A 93 -11.47 -5.05 -16.65
C ASP A 93 -12.90 -5.56 -16.67
N GLU A 94 -13.08 -6.87 -16.45
CA GLU A 94 -14.38 -7.51 -16.32
C GLU A 94 -15.19 -6.95 -15.14
N THR A 95 -14.61 -6.94 -13.94
CA THR A 95 -15.30 -6.40 -12.75
C THR A 95 -15.61 -4.91 -12.90
N ALA A 96 -14.70 -4.13 -13.47
CA ALA A 96 -14.96 -2.71 -13.72
C ALA A 96 -16.15 -2.53 -14.68
N ALA A 97 -16.17 -3.26 -15.80
CA ALA A 97 -17.25 -3.20 -16.78
C ALA A 97 -18.59 -3.67 -16.20
N GLU A 98 -18.60 -4.75 -15.42
CA GLU A 98 -19.81 -5.25 -14.75
C GLU A 98 -20.39 -4.22 -13.78
N ILE A 99 -19.54 -3.57 -12.98
CA ILE A 99 -19.98 -2.55 -12.02
C ILE A 99 -20.44 -1.29 -12.76
N GLU A 100 -19.82 -0.89 -13.87
CA GLU A 100 -20.33 0.21 -14.71
C GLU A 100 -21.72 -0.09 -15.29
N ALA A 101 -21.94 -1.33 -15.74
CA ALA A 101 -23.20 -1.72 -16.37
C ALA A 101 -24.35 -1.92 -15.36
N GLN A 102 -24.07 -2.53 -14.20
CA GLN A 102 -25.08 -2.95 -13.23
C GLN A 102 -25.14 -2.05 -11.99
N GLY A 103 -24.15 -1.18 -11.81
CA GLY A 103 -24.04 -0.27 -10.69
C GLY A 103 -24.01 -0.96 -9.33
N VAL A 104 -24.69 -0.36 -8.35
CA VAL A 104 -24.72 -0.84 -6.95
C VAL A 104 -25.29 -2.26 -6.83
N THR A 105 -26.14 -2.69 -7.78
CA THR A 105 -26.73 -4.04 -7.80
C THR A 105 -25.65 -5.12 -7.83
N ARG A 106 -24.56 -4.91 -8.60
CA ARG A 106 -23.43 -5.85 -8.69
C ARG A 106 -22.69 -6.05 -7.36
N LEU A 107 -22.83 -5.09 -6.44
CA LEU A 107 -22.14 -5.04 -5.16
C LEU A 107 -23.05 -5.45 -3.98
N GLN A 108 -24.33 -5.76 -4.20
CA GLN A 108 -25.27 -6.04 -3.11
C GLN A 108 -24.82 -7.20 -2.21
N SER A 109 -24.26 -8.27 -2.78
CA SER A 109 -23.74 -9.43 -2.06
C SER A 109 -22.31 -9.25 -1.52
N ALA A 110 -21.60 -8.23 -2.01
CA ALA A 110 -20.18 -7.97 -1.73
C ALA A 110 -19.96 -7.42 -0.31
N ARG A 111 -20.28 -8.21 0.72
CA ARG A 111 -20.43 -7.71 2.10
C ARG A 111 -19.43 -8.27 3.08
N VAL A 112 -18.63 -9.25 2.68
CA VAL A 112 -17.63 -9.87 3.55
C VAL A 112 -16.36 -10.09 2.75
N GLY A 113 -15.20 -9.75 3.34
CA GLY A 113 -13.89 -10.01 2.75
C GLY A 113 -13.67 -11.48 2.41
N ARG A 114 -13.20 -11.75 1.19
CA ARG A 114 -13.04 -13.11 0.65
C ARG A 114 -12.21 -14.04 1.52
N GLY A 115 -11.25 -13.49 2.26
CA GLY A 115 -10.32 -14.26 3.08
C GLY A 115 -10.70 -14.32 4.54
N TYR A 116 -11.89 -13.84 4.95
CA TYR A 116 -12.32 -13.78 6.35
C TYR A 116 -13.72 -14.34 6.58
N LYS A 117 -14.37 -14.82 5.51
CA LYS A 117 -15.69 -15.46 5.58
C LYS A 117 -15.60 -16.71 6.45
N GLN A 118 -16.45 -16.79 7.46
CA GLN A 118 -16.52 -17.83 8.51
C GLN A 118 -15.27 -17.89 9.41
N GLU A 119 -14.41 -16.86 9.40
CA GLU A 119 -13.31 -16.72 10.35
C GLU A 119 -13.74 -15.92 11.59
N ARG A 120 -12.98 -16.01 12.70
CA ARG A 120 -13.27 -15.26 13.93
C ARG A 120 -13.24 -13.75 13.69
N GLU A 121 -12.40 -13.34 12.75
CA GLU A 121 -12.14 -11.96 12.35
C GLU A 121 -13.17 -11.41 11.35
N GLU A 122 -14.16 -12.20 10.92
CA GLU A 122 -15.15 -11.80 9.91
C GLU A 122 -15.75 -10.42 10.18
N HIS A 123 -16.12 -10.14 11.43
CA HIS A 123 -16.74 -8.87 11.84
C HIS A 123 -15.89 -7.63 11.51
N TYR A 124 -14.56 -7.73 11.47
CA TYR A 124 -13.68 -6.62 11.07
C TYR A 124 -13.67 -6.38 9.55
N TYR A 125 -14.05 -7.39 8.76
CA TYR A 125 -14.07 -7.36 7.29
C TYR A 125 -15.48 -7.55 6.72
N SER A 126 -16.49 -7.27 7.53
CA SER A 126 -17.88 -7.16 7.14
C SER A 126 -18.22 -5.70 6.82
N TYR A 127 -18.97 -5.52 5.74
CA TYR A 127 -19.28 -4.23 5.16
C TYR A 127 -20.78 -3.96 5.13
N GLU A 128 -21.13 -2.72 5.40
CA GLU A 128 -22.46 -2.16 5.25
C GLU A 128 -22.95 -2.22 3.79
N PRO A 129 -24.26 -2.00 3.53
CA PRO A 129 -24.74 -1.85 2.17
C PRO A 129 -23.95 -0.83 1.37
N TRP A 130 -23.58 -1.22 0.15
CA TRP A 130 -22.95 -0.33 -0.80
C TRP A 130 -23.89 0.80 -1.19
N ARG A 131 -23.33 2.00 -1.32
CA ARG A 131 -24.04 3.22 -1.72
C ARG A 131 -23.30 3.86 -2.87
N GLN A 132 -24.03 4.53 -3.76
CA GLN A 132 -23.42 5.33 -4.81
C GLN A 132 -22.87 6.63 -4.21
N THR A 133 -21.73 7.09 -4.71
CA THR A 133 -21.19 8.41 -4.40
C THR A 133 -22.18 9.52 -4.77
N PRO A 134 -22.16 10.68 -4.10
CA PRO A 134 -21.08 11.20 -3.24
C PRO A 134 -20.92 10.49 -1.90
N VAL A 135 -19.68 10.41 -1.42
CA VAL A 135 -19.38 9.95 -0.05
C VAL A 135 -19.88 10.98 0.98
N PRO A 136 -20.12 10.58 2.25
CA PRO A 136 -20.51 11.51 3.30
C PRO A 136 -19.46 12.61 3.51
N ALA A 137 -19.89 13.80 3.94
CA ALA A 137 -18.97 14.91 4.21
C ALA A 137 -17.89 14.55 5.25
N SER A 138 -18.19 13.62 6.17
CA SER A 138 -17.25 13.10 7.18
C SER A 138 -16.08 12.28 6.62
N TRP A 139 -16.09 11.92 5.33
CA TRP A 139 -14.96 11.27 4.66
C TRP A 139 -13.98 12.27 4.03
N MET A 140 -14.39 13.53 3.88
CA MET A 140 -13.69 14.53 3.07
C MET A 140 -13.08 15.62 3.96
N GLY A 141 -12.12 16.40 3.43
CA GLY A 141 -11.43 17.42 4.20
C GLY A 141 -10.60 16.78 5.32
N ASP A 142 -10.94 17.10 6.56
CA ASP A 142 -10.33 16.50 7.77
C ASP A 142 -11.02 15.20 8.22
N GLY A 143 -11.85 14.62 7.34
CA GLY A 143 -12.58 13.38 7.57
C GLY A 143 -11.69 12.14 7.65
N THR A 144 -12.23 11.06 8.22
CA THR A 144 -11.53 9.78 8.49
C THR A 144 -10.88 9.21 7.24
N TRP A 145 -11.63 9.08 6.14
CA TRP A 145 -11.12 8.51 4.89
C TRP A 145 -9.98 9.36 4.28
N ALA A 146 -10.16 10.67 4.18
CA ALA A 146 -9.14 11.59 3.65
C ALA A 146 -7.88 11.63 4.54
N GLY A 147 -8.05 11.63 5.86
CA GLY A 147 -6.96 11.55 6.83
C GLY A 147 -6.18 10.24 6.71
N ASN A 148 -6.87 9.10 6.63
CA ASN A 148 -6.25 7.79 6.48
C ASN A 148 -5.51 7.63 5.14
N LEU A 149 -5.99 8.26 4.06
CA LEU A 149 -5.27 8.33 2.79
C LEU A 149 -3.93 9.07 2.91
N ALA A 150 -3.82 10.08 3.78
CA ALA A 150 -2.55 10.76 4.01
C ALA A 150 -1.48 9.82 4.60
N CYS A 151 -1.90 8.77 5.30
CA CYS A 151 -1.03 7.74 5.87
C CYS A 151 -0.43 6.79 4.82
N PHE A 152 -0.78 6.94 3.53
CA PHE A 152 -0.06 6.26 2.45
C PHE A 152 1.38 6.77 2.29
N GLY A 153 1.68 7.98 2.79
CA GLY A 153 3.01 8.58 2.75
C GLY A 153 3.59 8.66 1.33
N ALA A 154 4.83 8.22 1.15
CA ALA A 154 5.51 8.26 -0.15
C ALA A 154 4.81 7.42 -1.24
N ASN A 155 4.04 6.39 -0.85
CA ASN A 155 3.32 5.52 -1.78
C ASN A 155 2.07 6.17 -2.37
N ALA A 156 1.58 7.27 -1.78
CA ALA A 156 0.48 8.05 -2.34
C ALA A 156 0.81 8.57 -3.75
N ARG A 157 2.09 8.78 -4.08
CA ARG A 157 2.54 9.22 -5.41
C ARG A 157 2.22 8.24 -6.54
N GLN A 158 1.96 6.98 -6.20
CA GLN A 158 1.58 5.94 -7.16
C GLN A 158 0.08 6.01 -7.52
N LEU A 159 -0.70 6.79 -6.76
CA LEU A 159 -2.13 6.99 -6.93
C LEU A 159 -2.41 8.42 -7.41
N ASN A 160 -3.28 8.59 -8.40
CA ASN A 160 -3.83 9.91 -8.71
C ASN A 160 -4.90 10.27 -7.67
N THR A 161 -4.45 10.79 -6.52
CA THR A 161 -5.30 11.13 -5.38
C THR A 161 -6.36 12.18 -5.75
N GLU A 162 -6.04 13.15 -6.61
CA GLU A 162 -6.99 14.14 -7.09
C GLU A 162 -8.17 13.49 -7.84
N ALA A 163 -7.88 12.57 -8.77
CA ALA A 163 -8.92 11.84 -9.51
C ALA A 163 -9.78 10.97 -8.58
N VAL A 164 -9.17 10.39 -7.55
CA VAL A 164 -9.84 9.60 -6.51
C VAL A 164 -10.76 10.49 -5.66
N PHE A 165 -10.29 11.63 -5.17
CA PHE A 165 -11.11 12.60 -4.44
C PHE A 165 -12.22 13.23 -5.30
N LYS A 166 -11.99 13.38 -6.60
CA LYS A 166 -13.02 13.81 -7.55
C LYS A 166 -14.10 12.74 -7.69
N ALA A 167 -13.71 11.48 -7.87
CA ALA A 167 -14.65 10.36 -7.94
C ALA A 167 -15.46 10.15 -6.65
N ALA A 168 -14.87 10.45 -5.49
CA ALA A 168 -15.58 10.40 -4.21
C ALA A 168 -16.72 11.44 -4.11
N ARG A 169 -16.60 12.56 -4.82
CA ARG A 169 -17.55 13.70 -4.79
C ARG A 169 -18.61 13.67 -5.88
N GLU A 170 -18.40 12.88 -6.92
CA GLU A 170 -19.27 12.82 -8.09
C GLU A 170 -19.99 11.46 -8.15
N PRO A 171 -21.23 11.38 -8.65
CA PRO A 171 -21.87 10.10 -8.94
C PRO A 171 -21.03 9.25 -9.91
N GLY A 172 -21.08 7.92 -9.71
CA GLY A 172 -20.42 6.94 -10.61
C GLY A 172 -19.31 6.13 -9.95
N ALA A 173 -19.10 6.32 -8.65
CA ALA A 173 -18.35 5.41 -7.79
C ALA A 173 -19.29 4.82 -6.72
N TYR A 174 -18.81 3.81 -6.00
CA TYR A 174 -19.59 3.10 -5.00
C TYR A 174 -18.77 2.93 -3.73
N PHE A 175 -19.37 3.15 -2.57
CA PHE A 175 -18.67 3.11 -1.30
C PHE A 175 -19.41 2.27 -0.26
N THR A 176 -18.66 1.76 0.71
CA THR A 176 -19.16 1.10 1.90
C THR A 176 -18.27 1.38 3.11
N THR A 177 -18.79 1.11 4.29
CA THR A 177 -18.12 1.20 5.59
C THR A 177 -18.13 -0.17 6.25
N GLY A 178 -17.05 -0.54 6.91
CA GLY A 178 -16.99 -1.63 7.89
C GLY A 178 -16.71 -1.05 9.28
N GLY A 179 -16.41 -1.91 10.26
CA GLY A 179 -16.15 -1.47 11.64
C GLY A 179 -15.00 -0.45 11.75
N GLU A 180 -13.89 -0.69 11.04
CA GLU A 180 -12.68 0.14 11.08
C GLU A 180 -12.20 0.55 9.68
N ASN A 181 -13.02 0.27 8.65
CA ASN A 181 -12.58 0.32 7.26
C ASN A 181 -13.57 1.08 6.39
N GLU A 182 -13.07 1.80 5.41
CA GLU A 182 -13.88 2.55 4.45
C GLU A 182 -13.39 2.20 3.04
N VAL A 183 -14.30 1.78 2.17
CA VAL A 183 -13.93 1.27 0.84
C VAL A 183 -14.68 2.05 -0.23
N LEU A 184 -13.94 2.48 -1.26
CA LEU A 184 -14.43 3.18 -2.43
C LEU A 184 -14.01 2.44 -3.70
N VAL A 185 -14.99 2.00 -4.48
CA VAL A 185 -14.83 1.37 -5.80
C VAL A 185 -15.11 2.40 -6.86
N ILE A 186 -14.16 2.61 -7.77
CA ILE A 186 -14.19 3.62 -8.83
C ILE A 186 -14.02 2.91 -10.19
N PRO A 187 -15.11 2.42 -10.80
CA PRO A 187 -15.04 1.63 -12.03
C PRO A 187 -14.38 2.39 -13.19
N ARG A 188 -14.72 3.67 -13.38
CA ARG A 188 -14.14 4.52 -14.43
C ARG A 188 -12.62 4.65 -14.39
N LEU A 189 -12.04 4.52 -13.19
CA LEU A 189 -10.59 4.54 -12.97
C LEU A 189 -9.98 3.14 -12.87
N ARG A 190 -10.81 2.08 -12.91
CA ARG A 190 -10.45 0.69 -12.62
C ARG A 190 -9.74 0.57 -11.28
N LEU A 191 -10.22 1.26 -10.26
CA LEU A 191 -9.60 1.31 -8.95
C LEU A 191 -10.58 0.92 -7.84
N VAL A 192 -10.06 0.25 -6.83
CA VAL A 192 -10.68 0.16 -5.50
C VAL A 192 -9.68 0.70 -4.48
N VAL A 193 -10.16 1.56 -3.59
CA VAL A 193 -9.36 2.22 -2.56
C VAL A 193 -10.00 1.92 -1.22
N GLY A 194 -9.24 1.32 -0.31
CA GLY A 194 -9.65 1.07 1.07
C GLY A 194 -8.78 1.84 2.03
N THR A 195 -9.38 2.40 3.08
CA THR A 195 -8.67 3.02 4.21
C THR A 195 -9.09 2.36 5.52
N PHE A 196 -8.23 2.49 6.53
CA PHE A 196 -8.47 1.98 7.87
C PHE A 196 -7.84 2.87 8.93
N SER A 197 -8.41 2.83 10.15
CA SER A 197 -7.91 3.45 11.38
C SER A 197 -8.12 2.49 12.55
N ARG A 198 -7.06 2.18 13.32
CA ARG A 198 -7.04 1.12 14.33
C ARG A 198 -6.39 1.51 15.64
#